data_AF-A0A6A6DPR8-F1
#
_entry.id   AF-A0A6A6DPR8-F1
#
_cell.length_a   1.000
_cell.length_b   1.000
_cell.length_c   1.000
_cell.angle_alpha   90.00
_cell.angle_beta   90.00
_cell.angle_gamma   90.00
#
_symmetry.space_group_name_H-M   'P 1'
#
loop_
_entity.id
_entity.type
_entity.pdbx_description
1 polymer ?
#
loop_
_entity_poly.entity_id
_entity_poly.type
_entity_poly.pdbx_seq_one_letter_code
_entity_poly.pdbx_strand_id
1 'polypeptide(L)'
;MSLKIQAAALLGALATTVKAHGHVTGVVADGTYYQGYDPSFQYQQTPPKVVGWSCPQCLDNGFVDPPMYSNSNIACHKSATAGQAVAKVAAGGTVELQWTEWPESHHGPVLDYLAKCAGDDCTTETADALSFFKVQESGLIDGSAAPGKWASDDLIANNNTWSVKIPSSIAAGQYVLRHEIIALHSAGQENGAQNYPQCINIEVTGGGSANPTGVKATEFYTPDDAGIKVSIYSAPLTYEIPGPALFDGAEAAPSQGAGSSASAAPSSAPAATSAAASSAVTAAPVASSSQVAAVEVSSTPVAPVTTAVAIPTSEVAPPVISQIANITAAVPSGLLTSALPTAVPTAGNISGPVPTTPLPEGITLKDLLDWISYIMRDFFHKAGKNGKGRKHPRQW
;
A
#
# COMPACT_ATOMS: atom_id res chain seq x y z
N MET A 1 -46.79 -6.09 13.06
CA MET A 1 -45.37 -6.37 13.32
C MET A 1 -44.67 -5.02 13.41
N SER A 2 -44.16 -4.65 14.60
CA SER A 2 -43.97 -3.24 14.97
C SER A 2 -42.62 -2.68 14.48
N LEU A 3 -42.66 -1.45 13.97
CA LEU A 3 -41.57 -0.63 13.42
C LEU A 3 -40.32 -0.54 14.32
N LYS A 4 -40.46 -0.88 15.61
CA LYS A 4 -39.40 -0.88 16.63
C LYS A 4 -38.29 -1.90 16.37
N ILE A 5 -38.54 -2.97 15.60
CA ILE A 5 -37.53 -4.00 15.31
C ILE A 5 -36.58 -3.56 14.18
N GLN A 6 -37.01 -2.64 13.29
CA GLN A 6 -36.17 -2.15 12.19
C GLN A 6 -35.15 -1.07 12.63
N ALA A 7 -35.43 -0.32 13.69
CA ALA A 7 -34.51 0.70 14.20
C ALA A 7 -33.29 0.11 14.94
N ALA A 8 -33.44 -1.04 15.59
CA ALA A 8 -32.35 -1.72 16.29
C ALA A 8 -31.33 -2.36 15.32
N ALA A 9 -31.75 -2.69 14.10
CA ALA A 9 -30.86 -3.26 13.08
C ALA A 9 -29.97 -2.20 12.40
N LEU A 10 -30.37 -0.92 12.40
CA LEU A 10 -29.63 0.14 11.71
C LEU A 10 -28.51 0.77 12.57
N LEU A 11 -28.59 0.67 13.90
CA LEU A 11 -27.52 1.18 14.80
C LEU A 11 -26.35 0.20 15.01
N GLY A 12 -26.46 -1.05 14.55
CA GLY A 12 -25.36 -2.03 14.63
C GLY A 12 -24.32 -1.94 13.51
N ALA A 13 -24.49 -1.03 12.54
CA ALA A 13 -23.68 -0.97 11.33
C ALA A 13 -22.67 0.20 11.27
N LEU A 14 -22.45 0.91 12.37
CA LEU A 14 -21.35 1.87 12.50
C LEU A 14 -20.12 1.16 13.12
N ALA A 15 -19.71 0.05 12.52
CA ALA A 15 -18.34 -0.41 12.68
C ALA A 15 -17.46 0.61 11.95
N THR A 16 -16.81 1.49 12.70
CA THR A 16 -15.66 2.23 12.17
C THR A 16 -14.67 1.19 11.68
N THR A 17 -14.59 0.98 10.36
CA THR A 17 -13.53 0.19 9.77
C THR A 17 -12.25 1.00 9.92
N VAL A 18 -11.64 0.92 11.09
CA VAL A 18 -10.22 1.20 11.23
C VAL A 18 -9.55 0.13 10.38
N LYS A 19 -9.20 0.46 9.12
CA LYS A 19 -8.26 -0.33 8.33
C LYS A 19 -6.91 -0.16 9.03
N ALA A 20 -6.69 -0.93 10.09
CA ALA A 20 -5.48 -0.86 10.89
C ALA A 20 -4.27 -1.50 10.18
N HIS A 21 -4.44 -2.01 8.95
CA HIS A 21 -3.42 -2.76 8.25
C HIS A 21 -3.47 -2.47 6.75
N GLY A 22 -2.33 -2.62 6.06
CA GLY A 22 -2.15 -2.19 4.67
C GLY A 22 -1.51 -3.23 3.74
N HIS A 23 -1.53 -2.93 2.44
CA HIS A 23 -0.87 -3.69 1.39
C HIS A 23 -0.35 -2.74 0.29
N VAL A 24 0.52 -3.23 -0.59
CA VAL A 24 1.01 -2.46 -1.74
C VAL A 24 -0.04 -2.42 -2.85
N THR A 25 -0.59 -1.25 -3.13
CA THR A 25 -1.63 -1.04 -4.15
C THR A 25 -1.06 -0.85 -5.55
N GLY A 26 0.20 -0.41 -5.65
CA GLY A 26 0.81 -0.05 -6.93
C GLY A 26 2.34 -0.01 -6.84
N VAL A 27 2.96 -0.17 -8.00
CA VAL A 27 4.42 -0.15 -8.16
C VAL A 27 4.77 0.79 -9.30
N VAL A 28 5.75 1.68 -9.10
CA VAL A 28 6.30 2.52 -10.17
C VAL A 28 7.75 2.10 -10.40
N ALA A 29 8.03 1.42 -11.51
CA ALA A 29 9.38 1.01 -11.88
C ALA A 29 9.89 1.90 -13.02
N ASP A 30 10.97 2.65 -12.78
CA ASP A 30 11.53 3.66 -13.69
C ASP A 30 10.46 4.57 -14.32
N GLY A 31 9.53 5.06 -13.49
CA GLY A 31 8.44 5.95 -13.90
C GLY A 31 7.24 5.27 -14.57
N THR A 32 7.27 3.94 -14.77
CA THR A 32 6.16 3.17 -15.32
C THR A 32 5.32 2.58 -14.19
N TYR A 33 4.02 2.90 -14.16
CA TYR A 33 3.10 2.36 -13.17
C TYR A 33 2.62 0.94 -13.51
N TYR A 34 2.59 0.09 -12.51
CA TYR A 34 2.05 -1.26 -12.52
C TYR A 34 1.07 -1.41 -11.36
N GLN A 35 -0.10 -2.00 -11.63
CA GLN A 35 -1.07 -2.28 -10.59
C GLN A 35 -0.53 -3.37 -9.65
N GLY A 36 -0.63 -3.13 -8.34
CA GLY A 36 -0.33 -4.12 -7.30
C GLY A 36 -1.44 -5.15 -7.17
N TYR A 37 -1.24 -6.14 -6.29
CA TYR A 37 -2.30 -7.10 -5.98
C TYR A 37 -3.24 -6.50 -4.93
N ASP A 38 -4.54 -6.52 -5.21
CA ASP A 38 -5.58 -6.24 -4.23
C ASP A 38 -6.22 -7.58 -3.81
N PRO A 39 -6.30 -7.91 -2.51
CA PRO A 39 -6.92 -9.13 -2.01
C PRO A 39 -8.35 -9.37 -2.53
N SER A 40 -9.10 -8.32 -2.88
CA SER A 40 -10.45 -8.44 -3.45
C SER A 40 -10.48 -9.03 -4.86
N PHE A 41 -9.35 -9.09 -5.56
CA PHE A 41 -9.25 -9.69 -6.89
C PHE A 41 -9.68 -11.16 -6.89
N GLN A 42 -9.56 -11.86 -5.77
CA GLN A 42 -10.02 -13.26 -5.63
C GLN A 42 -11.54 -13.44 -5.85
N TYR A 43 -12.31 -12.37 -5.77
CA TYR A 43 -13.76 -12.39 -6.00
C TYR A 43 -14.16 -12.04 -7.43
N GLN A 44 -13.19 -11.74 -8.29
CA GLN A 44 -13.44 -11.41 -9.68
C GLN A 44 -13.44 -12.68 -10.54
N GLN A 45 -14.36 -12.77 -11.50
CA GLN A 45 -14.42 -13.89 -12.44
C GLN A 45 -13.19 -13.97 -13.35
N THR A 46 -12.56 -12.82 -13.63
CA THR A 46 -11.32 -12.72 -14.40
C THR A 46 -10.43 -11.68 -13.74
N PRO A 47 -9.66 -12.09 -12.71
CA PRO A 47 -8.76 -11.19 -12.01
C PRO A 47 -7.71 -10.60 -12.97
N PRO A 48 -7.28 -9.34 -12.77
CA PRO A 48 -6.22 -8.74 -13.57
C PRO A 48 -4.89 -9.47 -13.34
N LYS A 49 -4.06 -9.55 -14.38
CA LYS A 49 -2.68 -10.02 -14.26
C LYS A 49 -1.83 -8.87 -13.74
N VAL A 50 -1.28 -9.04 -12.54
CA VAL A 50 -0.53 -8.01 -11.82
C VAL A 50 0.87 -8.48 -11.45
N VAL A 51 1.74 -7.51 -11.15
CA VAL A 51 3.15 -7.76 -10.79
C VAL A 51 3.30 -8.23 -9.36
N GLY A 52 2.38 -7.83 -8.48
CA GLY A 52 2.31 -8.26 -7.09
C GLY A 52 1.86 -9.72 -6.98
N TRP A 53 2.48 -10.45 -6.07
CA TRP A 53 2.06 -11.79 -5.69
C TRP A 53 0.70 -11.73 -5.00
N SER A 54 -0.10 -12.78 -5.17
CA SER A 54 -1.40 -12.86 -4.51
C SER A 54 -1.21 -13.09 -3.01
N CYS A 55 -2.20 -12.70 -2.21
CA CYS A 55 -2.37 -13.19 -0.86
C CYS A 55 -3.87 -13.39 -0.57
N PRO A 56 -4.41 -14.59 -0.86
CA PRO A 56 -5.83 -14.86 -0.68
C PRO A 56 -6.29 -14.73 0.78
N GLN A 57 -5.37 -14.97 1.73
CA GLN A 57 -5.64 -14.92 3.17
C GLN A 57 -5.37 -13.54 3.80
N CYS A 58 -5.08 -12.51 3.01
CA CYS A 58 -4.79 -11.14 3.47
C CYS A 58 -5.97 -10.17 3.32
N LEU A 59 -7.21 -10.65 3.29
CA LEU A 59 -8.40 -9.78 3.18
C LEU A 59 -8.58 -8.83 4.37
N ASP A 60 -8.01 -9.22 5.51
CA ASP A 60 -7.90 -8.41 6.73
C ASP A 60 -6.75 -7.38 6.66
N ASN A 61 -6.03 -7.34 5.53
CA ASN A 61 -4.74 -6.67 5.36
C ASN A 61 -3.68 -7.09 6.40
N GLY A 62 -3.83 -8.26 7.04
CA GLY A 62 -3.07 -8.65 8.22
C GLY A 62 -1.59 -8.93 7.99
N PHE A 63 -0.95 -9.53 8.99
CA PHE A 63 0.49 -9.75 9.05
C PHE A 63 0.87 -11.24 9.18
N VAL A 64 2.15 -11.53 9.01
CA VAL A 64 2.83 -12.76 9.44
C VAL A 64 3.51 -12.48 10.78
N ASP A 65 3.32 -13.34 11.78
CA ASP A 65 3.90 -13.19 13.12
C ASP A 65 5.02 -14.23 13.35
N PRO A 66 5.80 -14.12 14.46
CA PRO A 66 6.96 -14.97 14.67
C PRO A 66 6.72 -16.50 14.66
N PRO A 67 5.59 -17.05 15.14
CA PRO A 67 5.27 -18.47 14.98
C PRO A 67 5.24 -18.96 13.53
N MET A 68 5.03 -18.06 12.56
CA MET A 68 5.02 -18.37 11.14
C MET A 68 6.37 -18.17 10.44
N TYR A 69 7.42 -17.73 11.13
CA TYR A 69 8.73 -17.46 10.51
C TYR A 69 9.41 -18.70 9.93
N SER A 70 9.07 -19.91 10.38
CA SER A 70 9.66 -21.15 9.86
C SER A 70 8.92 -21.74 8.67
N ASN A 71 7.91 -21.06 8.12
CA ASN A 71 7.13 -21.55 6.97
C ASN A 71 7.06 -20.53 5.83
N SER A 72 6.57 -20.99 4.68
CA SER A 72 6.52 -20.25 3.42
C SER A 72 5.81 -18.89 3.49
N ASN A 73 4.91 -18.67 4.46
CA ASN A 73 4.17 -17.43 4.59
C ASN A 73 5.09 -16.24 4.82
N ILE A 74 6.24 -16.40 5.49
CA ILE A 74 7.18 -15.28 5.73
C ILE A 74 7.87 -14.78 4.45
N ALA A 75 7.94 -15.60 3.40
CA ALA A 75 8.57 -15.22 2.14
C ALA A 75 7.77 -14.16 1.40
N CYS A 76 6.50 -14.43 1.08
CA CYS A 76 5.67 -13.56 0.24
C CYS A 76 4.26 -13.29 0.79
N HIS A 77 4.04 -13.53 2.10
CA HIS A 77 2.76 -13.51 2.81
C HIS A 77 1.94 -14.80 2.67
N LYS A 78 0.79 -14.85 3.35
CA LYS A 78 -0.01 -16.05 3.62
C LYS A 78 -0.57 -16.67 2.35
N SER A 79 -0.18 -17.91 2.09
CA SER A 79 -0.62 -18.67 0.90
C SER A 79 -0.37 -17.92 -0.42
N ALA A 80 0.73 -17.16 -0.50
CA ALA A 80 1.01 -16.35 -1.66
C ALA A 80 1.32 -17.18 -2.90
N THR A 81 0.82 -16.72 -4.05
CA THR A 81 1.15 -17.29 -5.36
C THR A 81 1.80 -16.24 -6.26
N ALA A 82 2.68 -16.68 -7.15
CA ALA A 82 3.39 -15.80 -8.07
C ALA A 82 2.48 -14.81 -8.81
N GLY A 83 2.96 -13.58 -8.95
CA GLY A 83 2.38 -12.58 -9.83
C GLY A 83 2.38 -13.07 -11.29
N GLN A 84 1.43 -12.59 -12.08
CA GLN A 84 1.25 -13.03 -13.48
C GLN A 84 1.75 -11.99 -14.51
N ALA A 85 2.32 -10.89 -14.03
CA ALA A 85 2.99 -9.87 -14.82
C ALA A 85 4.37 -9.55 -14.20
N VAL A 86 5.18 -8.78 -14.93
CA VAL A 86 6.56 -8.43 -14.53
C VAL A 86 6.79 -6.94 -14.79
N ALA A 87 7.32 -6.21 -13.80
CA ALA A 87 7.68 -4.81 -13.94
C ALA A 87 9.11 -4.66 -14.45
N LYS A 88 9.33 -3.87 -15.50
CA LYS A 88 10.68 -3.66 -16.05
C LYS A 88 11.38 -2.53 -15.32
N VAL A 89 12.63 -2.74 -14.96
CA VAL A 89 13.50 -1.76 -14.31
C VAL A 89 14.93 -1.93 -14.80
N ALA A 90 15.68 -0.85 -14.99
CA ALA A 90 17.11 -0.93 -15.24
C ALA A 90 17.86 -1.34 -13.97
N ALA A 91 18.98 -2.05 -14.11
CA ALA A 91 19.95 -2.14 -13.02
C ALA A 91 20.44 -0.72 -12.68
N GLY A 92 20.44 -0.34 -11.40
CA GLY A 92 20.63 1.06 -10.98
C GLY A 92 19.36 1.91 -11.10
N GLY A 93 18.24 1.36 -11.56
CA GLY A 93 16.93 2.00 -11.58
C GLY A 93 16.26 2.02 -10.21
N THR A 94 15.04 2.55 -10.16
CA THR A 94 14.26 2.67 -8.92
C THR A 94 12.89 2.03 -9.08
N VAL A 95 12.48 1.31 -8.04
CA VAL A 95 11.13 0.76 -7.88
C VAL A 95 10.47 1.42 -6.67
N GLU A 96 9.39 2.16 -6.89
CA GLU A 96 8.59 2.75 -5.83
C GLU A 96 7.40 1.84 -5.51
N LEU A 97 7.17 1.56 -4.23
CA LEU A 97 6.05 0.77 -3.74
C LEU A 97 5.07 1.67 -3.03
N GLN A 98 3.84 1.74 -3.54
CA GLN A 98 2.78 2.58 -3.01
C GLN A 98 1.87 1.72 -2.13
N TRP A 99 1.83 2.03 -0.85
CA TRP A 99 0.98 1.37 0.12
C TRP A 99 -0.38 2.06 0.22
N THR A 100 -1.37 1.30 0.69
CA THR A 100 -2.51 1.91 1.40
C THR A 100 -2.01 2.74 2.59
N GLU A 101 -2.87 3.57 3.17
CA GLU A 101 -2.55 4.32 4.39
C GLU A 101 -1.94 3.42 5.47
N TRP A 102 -0.73 3.76 5.91
CA TRP A 102 -0.02 3.06 6.97
C TRP A 102 -0.33 3.71 8.32
N PRO A 103 -0.68 2.94 9.38
CA PRO A 103 -0.98 3.53 10.67
C PRO A 103 0.27 4.15 11.31
N GLU A 104 0.15 5.39 11.79
CA GLU A 104 1.25 6.09 12.49
C GLU A 104 1.79 5.29 13.68
N SER A 105 0.94 4.53 14.38
CA SER A 105 1.37 3.71 15.52
C SER A 105 2.26 2.53 15.13
N HIS A 106 2.26 2.10 13.86
CA HIS A 106 2.97 0.91 13.38
C HIS A 106 4.41 1.23 13.02
N HIS A 107 5.13 1.78 13.99
CA HIS A 107 6.55 2.10 13.88
C HIS A 107 7.39 0.84 13.65
N GLY A 108 8.36 0.91 12.75
CA GLY A 108 9.35 -0.15 12.57
C GLY A 108 10.19 -0.03 11.31
N PRO A 109 11.08 -1.01 11.06
CA PRO A 109 11.95 -1.01 9.90
C PRO A 109 11.19 -1.29 8.60
N VAL A 110 11.85 -0.91 7.50
CA VAL A 110 11.46 -1.25 6.13
C VAL A 110 12.65 -1.91 5.43
N LEU A 111 12.44 -3.09 4.86
CA LEU A 111 13.48 -3.99 4.37
C LEU A 111 13.16 -4.47 2.96
N ASP A 112 14.17 -4.50 2.09
CA ASP A 112 14.02 -4.88 0.70
C ASP A 112 15.03 -5.94 0.28
N TYR A 113 14.56 -6.96 -0.42
CA TYR A 113 15.34 -8.12 -0.83
C TYR A 113 15.05 -8.48 -2.28
N LEU A 114 16.03 -9.08 -2.96
CA LEU A 114 15.85 -9.66 -4.29
C LEU A 114 16.15 -11.16 -4.26
N ALA A 115 15.38 -11.95 -4.99
CA ALA A 115 15.67 -13.35 -5.30
C ALA A 115 15.61 -13.54 -6.81
N LYS A 116 16.67 -14.09 -7.42
CA LYS A 116 16.68 -14.38 -8.86
C LYS A 116 15.76 -15.57 -9.14
N CYS A 117 14.90 -15.44 -10.15
CA CYS A 117 13.97 -16.49 -10.53
C CYS A 117 14.66 -17.54 -11.40
N ALA A 118 14.37 -18.81 -11.15
CA ALA A 118 14.81 -19.94 -11.94
C ALA A 118 14.31 -19.79 -13.39
N GLY A 119 15.19 -20.05 -14.35
CA GLY A 119 14.87 -19.93 -15.77
C GLY A 119 14.49 -18.51 -16.22
N ASP A 120 14.76 -17.48 -15.41
CA ASP A 120 14.33 -16.10 -15.62
C ASP A 120 12.79 -16.00 -15.85
N ASP A 121 12.00 -16.75 -15.08
CA ASP A 121 10.53 -16.66 -15.09
C ASP A 121 9.95 -16.65 -13.67
N CYS A 122 9.68 -15.46 -13.14
CA CYS A 122 9.09 -15.32 -11.80
C CYS A 122 7.61 -15.71 -11.73
N THR A 123 6.93 -15.93 -12.86
CA THR A 123 5.49 -16.25 -12.86
C THR A 123 5.19 -17.70 -12.48
N THR A 124 6.24 -18.53 -12.44
CA THR A 124 6.15 -19.97 -12.09
C THR A 124 6.80 -20.31 -10.75
N GLU A 125 7.35 -19.31 -10.06
CA GLU A 125 8.02 -19.48 -8.78
C GLU A 125 7.06 -19.84 -7.65
N THR A 126 7.62 -20.50 -6.64
CA THR A 126 6.95 -20.72 -5.35
C THR A 126 7.71 -20.01 -4.24
N ALA A 127 6.98 -19.55 -3.23
CA ALA A 127 7.57 -18.77 -2.13
C ALA A 127 8.73 -19.51 -1.43
N ASP A 128 8.63 -20.84 -1.30
CA ASP A 128 9.66 -21.71 -0.70
C ASP A 128 10.89 -21.95 -1.61
N ALA A 129 10.75 -21.77 -2.92
CA ALA A 129 11.85 -21.99 -3.88
C ALA A 129 12.83 -20.81 -3.91
N LEU A 130 12.38 -19.61 -3.54
CA LEU A 130 13.17 -18.38 -3.58
C LEU A 130 14.25 -18.36 -2.50
N SER A 131 15.40 -17.78 -2.82
CA SER A 131 16.48 -17.46 -1.87
C SER A 131 16.87 -16.00 -2.09
N PHE A 132 16.69 -15.16 -1.07
CA PHE A 132 16.83 -13.72 -1.22
C PHE A 132 18.12 -13.17 -0.61
N PHE A 133 18.64 -12.11 -1.21
CA PHE A 133 19.69 -11.27 -0.64
C PHE A 133 19.13 -9.88 -0.37
N LYS A 134 19.53 -9.28 0.75
CA LYS A 134 19.06 -7.96 1.17
C LYS A 134 19.73 -6.88 0.34
N VAL A 135 18.95 -5.96 -0.24
CA VAL A 135 19.45 -4.86 -1.10
C VAL A 135 19.24 -3.49 -0.50
N GLN A 136 18.35 -3.36 0.48
CA GLN A 136 18.13 -2.11 1.20
C GLN A 136 17.57 -2.41 2.59
N GLU A 137 17.94 -1.60 3.57
CA GLU A 137 17.36 -1.63 4.91
C GLU A 137 17.34 -0.24 5.53
N SER A 138 16.28 0.06 6.27
CA SER A 138 16.18 1.22 7.13
C SER A 138 15.42 0.85 8.40
N GLY A 139 15.92 1.26 9.56
CA GLY A 139 15.38 0.89 10.87
C GLY A 139 14.96 2.12 11.68
N LEU A 140 15.51 2.21 12.89
CA LEU A 140 15.36 3.38 13.77
C LEU A 140 16.26 4.53 13.29
N ILE A 141 15.65 5.66 12.94
CA ILE A 141 16.31 6.88 12.45
C ILE A 141 16.71 7.79 13.60
N ASP A 142 15.83 7.96 14.59
CA ASP A 142 16.08 8.73 15.80
C ASP A 142 15.47 8.03 17.01
N GLY A 143 16.33 7.48 17.87
CA GLY A 143 15.96 6.79 19.11
C GLY A 143 16.07 7.65 20.37
N SER A 144 16.24 8.97 20.24
CA SER A 144 16.46 9.86 21.40
C SER A 144 15.22 10.05 22.28
N ALA A 145 14.03 9.81 21.72
CA ALA A 145 12.75 9.82 22.40
C ALA A 145 11.92 8.60 21.98
N ALA A 146 11.06 8.10 22.87
CA ALA A 146 10.13 7.02 22.55
C ALA A 146 8.86 7.57 21.86
N PRO A 147 8.28 6.84 20.87
CA PRO A 147 8.71 5.55 20.36
C PRO A 147 9.88 5.61 19.35
N GLY A 148 10.36 6.81 19.02
CA GLY A 148 11.42 7.06 18.05
C GLY A 148 10.88 7.50 16.69
N LYS A 149 11.77 7.89 15.80
CA LYS A 149 11.48 8.04 14.37
C LYS A 149 12.01 6.83 13.62
N TRP A 150 11.19 6.21 12.79
CA TRP A 150 11.45 4.95 12.10
C TRP A 150 11.31 5.07 10.58
N ALA A 151 11.81 4.08 9.86
CA ALA A 151 11.64 3.96 8.41
C ALA A 151 10.17 4.00 7.96
N SER A 152 9.26 3.39 8.72
CA SER A 152 7.81 3.50 8.49
C SER A 152 7.29 4.94 8.52
N ASP A 153 7.91 5.82 9.31
CA ASP A 153 7.49 7.22 9.42
C ASP A 153 7.94 8.02 8.20
N ASP A 154 9.11 7.68 7.63
CA ASP A 154 9.56 8.21 6.34
C ASP A 154 8.64 7.73 5.20
N LEU A 155 8.21 6.46 5.22
CA LEU A 155 7.20 5.94 4.29
C LEU A 155 5.90 6.74 4.37
N ILE A 156 5.37 6.98 5.58
CA ILE A 156 4.16 7.78 5.79
C ILE A 156 4.36 9.20 5.26
N ALA A 157 5.48 9.84 5.61
CA ALA A 157 5.82 11.19 5.18
C ALA A 157 5.96 11.31 3.65
N ASN A 158 6.35 10.22 2.98
CA ASN A 158 6.39 10.09 1.53
C ASN A 158 5.06 9.67 0.91
N ASN A 159 3.94 10.05 1.51
CA ASN A 159 2.60 9.71 1.01
C ASN A 159 2.39 8.20 0.87
N ASN A 160 2.82 7.44 1.89
CA ASN A 160 2.80 5.98 1.95
C ASN A 160 3.55 5.29 0.80
N THR A 161 4.68 5.87 0.39
CA THR A 161 5.50 5.35 -0.73
C THR A 161 6.92 5.06 -0.28
N TRP A 162 7.45 3.90 -0.67
CA TRP A 162 8.83 3.51 -0.41
C TRP A 162 9.61 3.30 -1.70
N SER A 163 10.76 3.94 -1.83
CA SER A 163 11.63 3.82 -3.01
C SER A 163 12.75 2.82 -2.75
N VAL A 164 12.94 1.88 -3.68
CA VAL A 164 14.00 0.86 -3.63
C VAL A 164 14.96 1.08 -4.78
N LYS A 165 16.25 1.18 -4.47
CA LYS A 165 17.32 1.21 -5.49
C LYS A 165 17.67 -0.21 -5.90
N ILE A 166 17.53 -0.53 -7.18
CA ILE A 166 18.01 -1.81 -7.72
C ILE A 166 19.52 -1.69 -7.91
N PRO A 167 20.35 -2.58 -7.34
CA PRO A 167 21.80 -2.52 -7.52
C PRO A 167 22.20 -2.52 -9.01
N SER A 168 23.10 -1.64 -9.41
CA SER A 168 23.61 -1.61 -10.80
C SER A 168 24.53 -2.80 -11.13
N SER A 169 25.07 -3.45 -10.10
CA SER A 169 26.07 -4.52 -10.23
C SER A 169 25.49 -5.91 -10.48
N ILE A 170 24.21 -6.14 -10.17
CA ILE A 170 23.59 -7.47 -10.34
C ILE A 170 23.39 -7.81 -11.81
N ALA A 171 23.37 -9.12 -12.10
CA ALA A 171 23.07 -9.63 -13.42
C ALA A 171 21.64 -9.26 -13.87
N ALA A 172 21.46 -9.09 -15.17
CA ALA A 172 20.13 -8.98 -15.76
C ALA A 172 19.30 -10.26 -15.51
N GLY A 173 17.98 -10.10 -15.60
CA GLY A 173 17.03 -11.21 -15.56
C GLY A 173 15.83 -10.92 -14.67
N GLN A 174 14.99 -11.93 -14.44
CA GLN A 174 13.82 -11.76 -13.60
C GLN A 174 14.15 -12.04 -12.12
N TYR A 175 13.64 -11.18 -11.25
CA TYR A 175 13.78 -11.28 -9.81
C TYR A 175 12.43 -11.09 -9.13
N VAL A 176 12.25 -11.73 -7.98
CA VAL A 176 11.22 -11.34 -7.01
C VAL A 176 11.82 -10.29 -6.10
N LEU A 177 11.25 -9.09 -6.12
CA LEU A 177 11.44 -8.07 -5.09
C LEU A 177 10.53 -8.38 -3.92
N ARG A 178 11.11 -8.70 -2.77
CA ARG A 178 10.41 -8.84 -1.49
C ARG A 178 10.60 -7.56 -0.69
N HIS A 179 9.54 -6.79 -0.54
CA HIS A 179 9.48 -5.58 0.28
C HIS A 179 8.73 -5.87 1.58
N GLU A 180 9.21 -5.39 2.71
CA GLU A 180 8.61 -5.71 4.01
C GLU A 180 8.67 -4.54 4.98
N ILE A 181 7.55 -4.30 5.66
CA ILE A 181 7.50 -3.50 6.89
C ILE A 181 7.36 -4.46 8.06
N ILE A 182 8.10 -4.23 9.16
CA ILE A 182 7.90 -4.96 10.42
C ILE A 182 7.36 -3.98 11.45
N ALA A 183 6.08 -4.07 11.81
CA ALA A 183 5.50 -3.20 12.83
C ALA A 183 5.86 -3.71 14.24
N LEU A 184 6.42 -2.82 15.07
CA LEU A 184 6.99 -3.14 16.38
C LEU A 184 6.18 -2.61 17.56
N HIS A 185 5.00 -2.03 17.30
CA HIS A 185 4.16 -1.41 18.32
C HIS A 185 3.73 -2.36 19.46
N SER A 186 3.73 -3.68 19.21
CA SER A 186 3.46 -4.73 20.20
C SER A 186 4.66 -5.66 20.45
N ALA A 187 5.82 -5.41 19.83
CA ALA A 187 6.98 -6.30 19.80
C ALA A 187 7.70 -6.47 21.14
N GLY A 188 7.34 -5.69 22.17
CA GLY A 188 7.81 -5.91 23.54
C GLY A 188 7.26 -7.19 24.16
N GLN A 189 6.21 -7.78 23.58
CA GLN A 189 5.62 -9.04 23.98
C GLN A 189 6.12 -10.19 23.08
N GLU A 190 6.08 -11.41 23.62
CA GLU A 190 6.34 -12.61 22.82
C GLU A 190 5.39 -12.66 21.61
N ASN A 191 5.96 -12.94 20.43
CA ASN A 191 5.24 -12.98 19.15
C ASN A 191 4.54 -11.66 18.76
N GLY A 192 4.93 -10.53 19.35
CA GLY A 192 4.26 -9.26 19.17
C GLY A 192 4.66 -8.46 17.92
N ALA A 193 5.76 -8.83 17.25
CA ALA A 193 6.14 -8.24 15.97
C ALA A 193 5.21 -8.68 14.85
N GLN A 194 4.97 -7.80 13.89
CA GLN A 194 4.05 -8.04 12.78
C GLN A 194 4.73 -7.73 11.46
N ASN A 195 4.94 -8.76 10.64
CA ASN A 195 5.61 -8.66 9.36
C ASN A 195 4.60 -8.52 8.21
N TYR A 196 4.88 -7.61 7.29
CA TYR A 196 4.05 -7.33 6.11
C TYR A 196 4.86 -7.51 4.83
N PRO A 197 5.29 -8.75 4.50
CA PRO A 197 6.01 -9.01 3.26
C PRO A 197 5.08 -8.85 2.05
N GLN A 198 5.57 -8.21 1.00
CA GLN A 198 4.92 -8.03 -0.29
C GLN A 198 5.93 -8.40 -1.38
N CYS A 199 5.57 -9.38 -2.22
CA CYS A 199 6.43 -9.83 -3.32
C CYS A 199 5.97 -9.26 -4.66
N ILE A 200 6.92 -8.81 -5.48
CA ILE A 200 6.70 -8.16 -6.77
C ILE A 200 7.66 -8.78 -7.79
N ASN A 201 7.14 -9.20 -8.93
CA ASN A 201 7.98 -9.67 -10.04
C ASN A 201 8.57 -8.47 -10.79
N ILE A 202 9.90 -8.44 -10.92
CA ILE A 202 10.63 -7.44 -11.68
C ILE A 202 11.56 -8.09 -12.73
N GLU A 203 11.77 -7.42 -13.85
CA GLU A 203 12.77 -7.76 -14.87
C GLU A 203 13.85 -6.67 -14.83
N VAL A 204 15.02 -7.03 -14.33
CA VAL A 204 16.19 -6.16 -14.29
C VAL A 204 16.87 -6.21 -15.66
N THR A 205 16.97 -5.04 -16.31
CA THR A 205 17.60 -4.88 -17.61
C THR A 205 18.98 -4.24 -17.48
N GLY A 206 19.92 -4.66 -18.33
CA GLY A 206 21.32 -4.23 -18.23
C GLY A 206 22.00 -4.74 -16.96
N GLY A 207 22.92 -3.95 -16.40
CA GLY A 207 23.60 -4.27 -15.15
C GLY A 207 24.97 -4.94 -15.30
N GLY A 208 25.42 -5.57 -14.22
CA GLY A 208 26.71 -6.22 -14.12
C GLY A 208 26.61 -7.75 -14.21
N SER A 209 27.48 -8.43 -13.47
CA SER A 209 27.54 -9.89 -13.42
C SER A 209 27.46 -10.43 -11.99
N ALA A 210 27.15 -9.59 -11.00
CA ALA A 210 27.01 -10.04 -9.63
C ALA A 210 25.78 -10.94 -9.51
N ASN A 211 25.97 -12.10 -8.88
CA ASN A 211 24.92 -13.07 -8.58
C ASN A 211 25.02 -13.43 -7.09
N PRO A 212 24.49 -12.58 -6.20
CA PRO A 212 24.63 -12.77 -4.76
C PRO A 212 23.95 -14.06 -4.32
N THR A 213 24.59 -14.79 -3.40
CA THR A 213 23.96 -15.96 -2.77
C THR A 213 22.85 -15.48 -1.83
N GLY A 214 21.63 -15.96 -2.06
CA GLY A 214 20.49 -15.66 -1.20
C GLY A 214 20.31 -16.64 -0.04
N VAL A 215 19.47 -16.26 0.91
CA VAL A 215 19.04 -17.03 2.09
C VAL A 215 17.53 -17.27 2.00
N LYS A 216 17.03 -18.41 2.49
CA LYS A 216 15.58 -18.65 2.55
C LYS A 216 14.93 -17.68 3.53
N ALA A 217 13.75 -17.14 3.19
CA ALA A 217 13.04 -16.24 4.09
C ALA A 217 12.69 -16.91 5.44
N THR A 218 12.55 -18.25 5.45
CA THR A 218 12.35 -19.06 6.66
C THR A 218 13.53 -19.07 7.63
N GLU A 219 14.67 -18.49 7.21
CA GLU A 219 15.90 -18.37 7.99
C GLU A 219 16.21 -16.90 8.32
N PHE A 220 15.35 -15.94 7.94
CA PHE A 220 15.62 -14.52 8.22
C PHE A 220 15.50 -14.16 9.68
N TYR A 221 14.48 -14.70 10.35
CA TYR A 221 14.03 -14.20 11.63
C TYR A 221 13.82 -15.34 12.62
N THR A 222 14.18 -15.10 13.88
CA THR A 222 13.74 -15.89 15.02
C THR A 222 12.85 -15.05 15.95
N PRO A 223 11.92 -15.66 16.70
CA PRO A 223 11.08 -14.92 17.65
C PRO A 223 11.84 -14.15 18.74
N ASP A 224 13.10 -14.50 19.00
CA ASP A 224 13.93 -13.87 20.04
C ASP A 224 15.03 -12.96 19.47
N ASP A 225 15.07 -12.71 18.15
CA ASP A 225 16.00 -11.74 17.57
C ASP A 225 15.81 -10.36 18.22
N ALA A 226 16.91 -9.66 18.49
CA ALA A 226 16.88 -8.37 19.18
C ALA A 226 16.07 -7.29 18.43
N GLY A 227 15.96 -7.41 17.10
CA GLY A 227 15.13 -6.56 16.25
C GLY A 227 13.66 -6.97 16.15
N ILE A 228 13.31 -8.17 16.62
CA ILE A 228 11.96 -8.76 16.56
C ILE A 228 11.26 -8.66 17.92
N LYS A 229 11.95 -8.98 19.01
CA LYS A 229 11.42 -8.91 20.37
C LYS A 229 12.01 -7.71 21.11
N VAL A 230 11.41 -6.55 20.87
CA VAL A 230 11.92 -5.25 21.34
C VAL A 230 10.79 -4.34 21.80
N SER A 231 10.99 -3.67 22.94
CA SER A 231 10.11 -2.58 23.37
C SER A 231 10.60 -1.26 22.78
N ILE A 232 9.80 -0.66 21.90
CA ILE A 232 10.09 0.65 21.31
C ILE A 232 9.72 1.82 22.23
N TYR A 233 9.09 1.56 23.38
CA TYR A 233 8.58 2.59 24.28
C TYR A 233 9.56 3.03 25.37
N SER A 234 10.85 2.74 25.16
CA SER A 234 11.96 3.13 26.03
C SER A 234 12.94 4.00 25.24
N ALA A 235 13.56 4.98 25.90
CA ALA A 235 14.57 5.83 25.29
C ALA A 235 15.74 6.09 26.26
N PRO A 236 16.99 6.27 25.76
CA PRO A 236 17.38 6.16 24.36
C PRO A 236 17.32 4.71 23.86
N LEU A 237 16.98 4.53 22.58
CA LEU A 237 16.88 3.22 21.94
C LEU A 237 17.94 3.09 20.84
N THR A 238 18.57 1.93 20.77
CA THR A 238 19.31 1.45 19.61
C THR A 238 18.57 0.26 19.03
N TYR A 239 18.58 0.12 17.71
CA TYR A 239 17.85 -0.94 17.02
C TYR A 239 18.79 -1.77 16.16
N GLU A 240 18.73 -3.09 16.31
CA GLU A 240 19.39 -4.05 15.42
C GLU A 240 18.39 -4.48 14.35
N ILE A 241 18.69 -4.18 13.10
CA ILE A 241 17.84 -4.56 11.98
C ILE A 241 17.94 -6.09 11.79
N PRO A 242 16.81 -6.82 11.78
CA PRO A 242 16.83 -8.28 11.67
C PRO A 242 17.10 -8.76 10.23
N GLY A 243 17.26 -10.08 10.05
CA GLY A 243 17.47 -10.68 8.74
C GLY A 243 18.95 -10.78 8.32
N PRO A 244 19.22 -11.31 7.12
CA PRO A 244 20.58 -11.48 6.62
C PRO A 244 21.29 -10.13 6.43
N ALA A 245 22.61 -10.17 6.33
CA ALA A 245 23.43 -9.00 6.05
C ALA A 245 23.05 -8.33 4.73
N LEU A 246 23.22 -7.00 4.68
CA LEU A 246 23.09 -6.23 3.45
C LEU A 246 24.11 -6.71 2.41
N PHE A 247 23.68 -6.85 1.16
CA PHE A 247 24.55 -7.21 0.05
C PHE A 247 25.65 -6.14 -0.14
N ASP A 248 26.91 -6.55 -0.28
CA ASP A 248 28.05 -5.63 -0.46
C ASP A 248 27.93 -4.69 -1.67
N GLY A 249 27.19 -5.11 -2.71
CA GLY A 249 26.90 -4.30 -3.89
C GLY A 249 25.59 -3.51 -3.80
N ALA A 250 24.94 -3.47 -2.64
CA ALA A 250 23.79 -2.62 -2.38
C ALA A 250 24.20 -1.15 -2.51
N GLU A 251 23.30 -0.35 -3.08
CA GLU A 251 23.52 1.09 -3.26
C GLU A 251 22.78 1.86 -2.18
N ALA A 252 23.19 3.12 -1.98
CA ALA A 252 22.51 4.00 -1.02
C ALA A 252 21.02 4.11 -1.37
N ALA A 253 20.18 3.95 -0.34
CA ALA A 253 18.74 4.07 -0.48
C ALA A 253 18.37 5.44 -1.08
N PRO A 254 17.38 5.51 -1.99
CA PRO A 254 16.86 6.78 -2.46
C PRO A 254 16.32 7.60 -1.28
N SER A 255 16.31 8.93 -1.44
CA SER A 255 15.61 9.81 -0.50
C SER A 255 14.14 9.39 -0.43
N GLN A 256 13.68 9.03 0.77
CA GLN A 256 12.26 8.77 1.05
C GLN A 256 11.51 10.08 1.35
N GLY A 257 12.05 11.24 0.99
CA GLY A 257 11.40 12.53 1.17
C GLY A 257 10.37 12.80 0.06
N ALA A 258 9.25 13.43 0.43
CA ALA A 258 8.19 13.83 -0.49
C ALA A 258 8.74 14.68 -1.66
N GLY A 259 8.90 14.07 -2.84
CA GLY A 259 9.46 14.76 -3.97
C GLY A 259 9.64 13.93 -5.24
N SER A 260 8.55 13.58 -5.91
CA SER A 260 8.32 13.88 -7.34
C SER A 260 7.07 13.17 -7.84
N SER A 261 5.95 13.89 -7.85
CA SER A 261 4.80 13.55 -8.68
C SER A 261 5.19 13.65 -10.16
N ALA A 262 5.58 12.54 -10.78
CA ALA A 262 5.62 12.44 -12.23
C ALA A 262 4.19 12.27 -12.75
N SER A 263 3.46 13.39 -12.87
CA SER A 263 2.22 13.43 -13.65
C SER A 263 2.60 13.45 -15.13
N ALA A 264 2.56 12.27 -15.76
CA ALA A 264 2.57 12.16 -17.21
C ALA A 264 1.18 12.51 -17.75
N ALA A 265 1.12 13.53 -18.60
CA ALA A 265 -0.02 13.74 -19.51
C ALA A 265 0.51 13.77 -20.96
N PRO A 266 -0.17 13.10 -21.91
CA PRO A 266 0.30 12.96 -23.27
C PRO A 266 -0.11 14.17 -24.12
N SER A 267 0.73 14.57 -25.07
CA SER A 267 0.28 15.41 -26.18
C SER A 267 0.94 14.97 -27.49
N SER A 268 0.10 14.81 -28.49
CA SER A 268 0.33 14.14 -29.76
C SER A 268 0.82 15.09 -30.86
N ALA A 269 1.83 14.60 -31.59
CA ALA A 269 1.99 14.59 -33.06
C ALA A 269 2.37 15.92 -33.80
N PRO A 270 2.75 15.87 -35.11
CA PRO A 270 4.12 16.13 -35.57
C PRO A 270 4.23 17.28 -36.59
N ALA A 271 5.44 17.79 -36.84
CA ALA A 271 5.73 18.63 -38.01
C ALA A 271 7.18 18.48 -38.50
N ALA A 272 7.36 18.56 -39.81
CA ALA A 272 8.44 17.99 -40.61
C ALA A 272 9.60 18.96 -40.98
N THR A 273 10.69 18.35 -41.47
CA THR A 273 11.74 18.82 -42.42
C THR A 273 12.75 19.88 -41.92
N SER A 274 14.08 19.74 -42.10
CA SER A 274 14.78 19.60 -43.39
C SER A 274 16.25 19.10 -43.26
N ALA A 275 16.72 18.34 -44.28
CA ALA A 275 18.05 18.23 -44.95
C ALA A 275 19.38 18.37 -44.13
N ALA A 276 20.52 17.72 -44.38
CA ALA A 276 21.17 16.88 -45.42
C ALA A 276 22.29 16.07 -44.68
N ALA A 277 23.08 15.11 -45.19
CA ALA A 277 23.63 14.86 -46.51
C ALA A 277 24.20 13.41 -46.63
N SER A 278 24.09 12.87 -47.84
CA SER A 278 25.03 12.05 -48.63
C SER A 278 25.91 10.96 -47.98
N SER A 279 25.76 9.71 -48.45
CA SER A 279 26.79 9.04 -49.27
C SER A 279 26.21 7.80 -49.98
N ALA A 280 26.60 7.65 -51.25
CA ALA A 280 26.15 6.65 -52.21
C ALA A 280 26.86 5.29 -52.03
N VAL A 281 26.23 4.19 -52.50
CA VAL A 281 26.77 3.37 -53.61
C VAL A 281 25.70 2.44 -54.19
N THR A 282 25.81 2.28 -55.49
CA THR A 282 24.92 1.66 -56.48
C THR A 282 25.15 0.14 -56.58
N ALA A 283 24.07 -0.65 -56.70
CA ALA A 283 23.97 -1.78 -57.63
C ALA A 283 22.54 -2.35 -57.64
N ALA A 284 21.96 -2.45 -58.84
CA ALA A 284 20.70 -3.12 -59.19
C ALA A 284 21.01 -4.10 -60.36
N PRO A 285 20.05 -4.85 -60.93
CA PRO A 285 18.83 -5.46 -60.37
C PRO A 285 18.73 -6.96 -60.74
N VAL A 286 17.78 -7.70 -60.15
CA VAL A 286 17.05 -8.75 -60.89
C VAL A 286 15.60 -8.80 -60.41
N ALA A 287 14.68 -8.73 -61.37
CA ALA A 287 13.23 -8.76 -61.18
C ALA A 287 12.71 -10.19 -61.07
N SER A 288 11.58 -10.39 -60.37
CA SER A 288 10.44 -11.11 -60.97
C SER A 288 9.12 -10.80 -60.28
N SER A 289 8.11 -10.68 -61.14
CA SER A 289 6.73 -10.25 -60.95
C SER A 289 5.84 -11.30 -60.29
N SER A 290 4.78 -10.87 -59.59
CA SER A 290 3.41 -11.36 -59.84
C SER A 290 2.36 -10.40 -59.28
N GLN A 291 1.37 -10.11 -60.11
CA GLN A 291 0.29 -9.15 -59.96
C GLN A 291 -0.98 -9.78 -59.37
N VAL A 292 -1.70 -8.96 -58.56
CA VAL A 292 -3.13 -8.62 -58.61
C VAL A 292 -4.20 -9.70 -58.38
N ALA A 293 -5.05 -9.48 -57.37
CA ALA A 293 -6.50 -9.35 -57.54
C ALA A 293 -7.13 -8.60 -56.35
N ALA A 294 -7.72 -7.44 -56.65
CA ALA A 294 -8.53 -6.63 -55.74
C ALA A 294 -10.01 -7.06 -55.84
N VAL A 295 -10.75 -6.89 -54.75
CA VAL A 295 -12.22 -6.80 -54.77
C VAL A 295 -12.62 -5.61 -53.89
N GLU A 296 -13.18 -4.58 -54.53
CA GLU A 296 -13.86 -3.45 -53.90
C GLU A 296 -15.26 -3.85 -53.43
N VAL A 297 -15.73 -3.29 -52.31
CA VAL A 297 -17.15 -2.94 -52.11
C VAL A 297 -17.25 -1.60 -51.37
N SER A 298 -18.22 -0.80 -51.79
CA SER A 298 -18.38 0.65 -51.65
C SER A 298 -19.48 1.07 -50.66
N SER A 299 -19.28 2.24 -50.02
CA SER A 299 -20.26 3.26 -49.53
C SER A 299 -21.23 2.88 -48.38
N THR A 300 -21.61 3.71 -47.40
CA THR A 300 -21.87 5.17 -47.29
C THR A 300 -21.80 5.63 -45.80
N PRO A 301 -21.72 6.95 -45.49
CA PRO A 301 -21.62 7.47 -44.12
C PRO A 301 -22.98 7.89 -43.53
N VAL A 302 -23.18 7.72 -42.22
CA VAL A 302 -24.35 8.25 -41.48
C VAL A 302 -23.89 9.09 -40.27
N ALA A 303 -24.59 10.22 -40.08
CA ALA A 303 -24.31 11.36 -39.22
C ALA A 303 -24.36 11.08 -37.69
N PRO A 304 -23.78 11.98 -36.85
CA PRO A 304 -23.76 11.81 -35.40
C PRO A 304 -25.05 12.31 -34.73
N VAL A 305 -25.54 11.55 -33.75
CA VAL A 305 -26.60 12.00 -32.82
C VAL A 305 -25.94 12.38 -31.50
N THR A 306 -26.00 13.67 -31.19
CA THR A 306 -25.69 14.27 -29.89
C THR A 306 -26.78 13.93 -28.89
N THR A 307 -26.41 13.33 -27.77
CA THR A 307 -27.17 13.42 -26.51
C THR A 307 -26.19 13.66 -25.39
N ALA A 308 -26.17 14.89 -24.89
CA ALA A 308 -25.42 15.30 -23.72
C ALA A 308 -26.09 14.74 -22.47
N VAL A 309 -25.36 13.95 -21.69
CA VAL A 309 -25.70 13.64 -20.30
C VAL A 309 -24.64 14.30 -19.44
N ALA A 310 -25.07 15.28 -18.65
CA ALA A 310 -24.20 16.01 -17.74
C ALA A 310 -23.65 15.06 -16.66
N ILE A 311 -22.33 15.06 -16.52
CA ILE A 311 -21.60 14.37 -15.45
C ILE A 311 -21.59 15.32 -14.25
N PRO A 312 -22.06 14.94 -13.05
CA PRO A 312 -21.80 15.74 -11.86
C PRO A 312 -20.30 15.68 -11.56
N THR A 313 -19.69 16.85 -11.48
CA THR A 313 -18.36 17.07 -10.91
C THR A 313 -18.33 16.52 -9.48
N SER A 314 -17.48 15.52 -9.22
CA SER A 314 -17.21 15.05 -7.85
C SER A 314 -16.49 16.16 -7.08
N GLU A 315 -17.28 16.83 -6.26
CA GLU A 315 -16.86 17.67 -5.16
C GLU A 315 -16.12 16.82 -4.11
N VAL A 316 -15.06 17.41 -3.56
CA VAL A 316 -14.21 16.85 -2.51
C VAL A 316 -15.07 16.29 -1.36
N ALA A 317 -14.83 15.04 -0.96
CA ALA A 317 -15.53 14.39 0.15
C ALA A 317 -15.49 15.27 1.43
N PRO A 318 -16.62 15.49 2.12
CA PRO A 318 -16.65 16.41 3.25
C PRO A 318 -16.07 15.75 4.51
N PRO A 319 -15.56 16.54 5.48
CA PRO A 319 -15.05 16.01 6.74
C PRO A 319 -16.15 15.28 7.52
N VAL A 320 -15.77 14.29 8.33
CA VAL A 320 -16.65 13.40 9.13
C VAL A 320 -17.75 14.13 9.93
N ILE A 321 -17.55 15.42 10.25
CA ILE A 321 -18.53 16.30 10.89
C ILE A 321 -19.80 16.49 10.04
N SER A 322 -19.67 16.56 8.70
CA SER A 322 -20.82 16.68 7.78
C SER A 322 -21.66 15.40 7.72
N GLN A 323 -21.08 14.24 8.03
CA GLN A 323 -21.83 12.99 8.09
C GLN A 323 -22.73 12.92 9.33
N ILE A 324 -22.31 13.49 10.46
CA ILE A 324 -23.14 13.57 11.67
C ILE A 324 -24.32 14.55 11.48
N ALA A 325 -24.09 15.65 10.75
CA ALA A 325 -25.15 16.59 10.37
C ALA A 325 -26.19 15.93 9.44
N ASN A 326 -25.74 15.11 8.48
CA ASN A 326 -26.62 14.34 7.61
C ASN A 326 -27.44 13.29 8.37
N ILE A 327 -26.88 12.64 9.39
CA ILE A 327 -27.62 11.69 10.24
C ILE A 327 -28.70 12.42 11.06
N THR A 328 -28.38 13.59 11.62
CA THR A 328 -29.35 14.39 12.40
C THR A 328 -30.51 14.88 11.52
N ALA A 329 -30.24 15.19 10.25
CA ALA A 329 -31.26 15.58 9.28
C ALA A 329 -32.10 14.40 8.75
N ALA A 330 -31.56 13.18 8.76
CA ALA A 330 -32.22 11.98 8.24
C ALA A 330 -33.12 11.27 9.28
N VAL A 331 -32.97 11.57 10.57
CA VAL A 331 -33.76 10.96 11.65
C VAL A 331 -34.95 11.85 12.03
N PRO A 332 -36.20 11.34 12.08
CA PRO A 332 -37.36 12.10 12.53
C PRO A 332 -37.15 12.74 13.91
N SER A 333 -37.49 14.02 14.08
CA SER A 333 -37.19 14.79 15.30
C SER A 333 -37.73 14.16 16.60
N GLY A 334 -38.84 13.41 16.52
CA GLY A 334 -39.39 12.69 17.67
C GLY A 334 -38.53 11.52 18.19
N LEU A 335 -37.64 10.96 17.37
CA LEU A 335 -36.69 9.92 17.76
C LEU A 335 -35.37 10.50 18.32
N LEU A 336 -35.07 11.76 17.97
CA LEU A 336 -33.90 12.47 18.50
C LEU A 336 -34.12 12.89 19.96
N THR A 337 -35.35 13.23 20.33
CA THR A 337 -35.72 13.71 21.67
C THR A 337 -36.26 12.62 22.60
N SER A 338 -36.42 11.39 22.11
CA SER A 338 -36.84 10.27 22.96
C SER A 338 -35.69 9.80 23.84
N ALA A 339 -35.96 9.62 25.13
CA ALA A 339 -35.00 9.04 26.06
C ALA A 339 -34.64 7.61 25.62
N LEU A 340 -33.35 7.32 25.57
CA LEU A 340 -32.84 5.99 25.29
C LEU A 340 -33.11 5.07 26.49
N PRO A 341 -33.34 3.77 26.25
CA PRO A 341 -33.46 2.81 27.33
C PRO A 341 -32.15 2.75 28.12
N THR A 342 -32.23 2.82 29.45
CA THR A 342 -31.09 2.73 30.36
C THR A 342 -30.60 1.31 30.60
N ALA A 343 -31.32 0.30 30.12
CA ALA A 343 -30.94 -1.09 30.26
C ALA A 343 -29.70 -1.42 29.42
N VAL A 344 -28.74 -2.12 30.02
CA VAL A 344 -27.59 -2.72 29.32
C VAL A 344 -28.14 -3.71 28.28
N PRO A 345 -27.75 -3.60 26.99
CA PRO A 345 -28.24 -4.51 25.96
C PRO A 345 -27.75 -5.95 26.24
N THR A 346 -28.66 -6.92 26.18
CA THR A 346 -28.29 -8.33 26.24
C THR A 346 -27.57 -8.72 24.95
N ALA A 347 -26.47 -9.48 25.06
CA ALA A 347 -25.69 -9.91 23.91
C ALA A 347 -26.57 -10.59 22.84
N GLY A 348 -26.73 -9.95 21.68
CA GLY A 348 -27.22 -10.58 20.46
C GLY A 348 -26.07 -11.16 19.63
N ASN A 349 -26.35 -11.69 18.44
CA ASN A 349 -25.37 -12.27 17.51
C ASN A 349 -24.39 -11.24 16.86
N ILE A 350 -23.99 -10.21 17.59
CA ILE A 350 -23.08 -9.15 17.12
C ILE A 350 -21.73 -9.33 17.81
N SER A 351 -20.66 -9.52 17.04
CA SER A 351 -19.30 -9.68 17.59
C SER A 351 -18.73 -8.31 17.97
N GLY A 352 -18.53 -8.07 19.27
CA GLY A 352 -17.94 -6.85 19.82
C GLY A 352 -18.12 -6.76 21.34
N PRO A 353 -17.30 -5.97 22.06
CA PRO A 353 -17.46 -5.78 23.50
C PRO A 353 -18.80 -5.11 23.82
N VAL A 354 -19.65 -5.80 24.59
CA VAL A 354 -20.93 -5.26 25.06
C VAL A 354 -20.67 -4.29 26.20
N PRO A 355 -21.25 -3.07 26.20
CA PRO A 355 -21.10 -2.13 27.31
C PRO A 355 -21.58 -2.76 28.61
N THR A 356 -20.78 -2.67 29.69
CA THR A 356 -21.13 -3.24 31.00
C THR A 356 -21.83 -2.23 31.92
N THR A 357 -21.86 -0.96 31.53
CA THR A 357 -22.43 0.14 32.32
C THR A 357 -23.67 0.70 31.63
N PRO A 358 -24.80 0.88 32.35
CA PRO A 358 -26.01 1.48 31.79
C PRO A 358 -25.80 2.96 31.45
N LEU A 359 -26.56 3.46 30.48
CA LEU A 359 -26.61 4.90 30.21
C LEU A 359 -27.30 5.64 31.38
N PRO A 360 -26.89 6.88 31.69
CA PRO A 360 -27.61 7.72 32.65
C PRO A 360 -29.08 7.92 32.27
N GLU A 361 -29.97 8.01 33.26
CA GLU A 361 -31.39 8.25 33.03
C GLU A 361 -31.65 9.57 32.29
N GLY A 362 -32.52 9.51 31.29
CA GLY A 362 -32.96 10.67 30.53
C GLY A 362 -32.08 11.08 29.34
N ILE A 363 -30.98 10.39 29.08
CA ILE A 363 -30.14 10.65 27.89
C ILE A 363 -30.93 10.37 26.61
N THR A 364 -31.00 11.36 25.72
CA THR A 364 -31.60 11.21 24.39
C THR A 364 -30.56 10.78 23.35
N LEU A 365 -31.03 10.29 22.20
CA LEU A 365 -30.15 9.99 21.07
C LEU A 365 -29.40 11.24 20.59
N LYS A 366 -30.04 12.40 20.68
CA LYS A 366 -29.40 13.68 20.36
C LYS A 366 -28.24 14.00 21.31
N ASP A 367 -28.42 13.80 22.61
CA ASP A 367 -27.37 14.06 23.61
C ASP A 367 -26.15 13.16 23.39
N LEU A 368 -26.38 11.90 23.02
CA LEU A 368 -25.32 10.95 22.69
C LEU A 368 -24.55 11.38 21.43
N LEU A 369 -25.24 11.78 20.37
CA LEU A 369 -24.63 12.25 19.12
C LEU A 369 -23.87 13.58 19.31
N ASP A 370 -24.38 14.46 20.17
CA ASP A 370 -23.71 15.70 20.54
C ASP A 370 -22.43 15.42 21.35
N TRP A 371 -22.45 14.41 22.24
CA TRP A 371 -21.27 14.00 23.01
C TRP A 371 -20.20 13.34 22.13
N ILE A 372 -20.59 12.46 21.21
CA ILE A 372 -19.69 11.88 20.20
C ILE A 372 -19.09 12.98 19.33
N SER A 373 -19.92 13.92 18.86
CA SER A 373 -19.45 15.08 18.09
C SER A 373 -18.45 15.93 18.87
N TYR A 374 -18.68 16.10 20.18
CA TYR A 374 -17.78 16.83 21.06
C TYR A 374 -16.44 16.11 21.24
N ILE A 375 -16.45 14.81 21.53
CA ILE A 375 -15.21 14.00 21.61
C ILE A 375 -14.45 14.07 20.30
N MET A 376 -15.13 13.86 19.17
CA MET A 376 -14.51 13.87 17.86
C MET A 376 -13.87 15.23 17.56
N ARG A 377 -14.52 16.34 17.94
CA ARG A 377 -13.96 17.69 17.81
C ARG A 377 -12.83 17.96 18.80
N ASP A 378 -12.90 17.51 20.05
CA ASP A 378 -11.88 17.85 21.03
C ASP A 378 -10.61 17.00 20.88
N PHE A 379 -10.75 15.71 20.55
CA PHE A 379 -9.62 14.81 20.38
C PHE A 379 -8.96 14.92 19.00
N PHE A 380 -9.73 14.99 17.91
CA PHE A 380 -9.15 14.99 16.56
C PHE A 380 -8.86 16.40 16.00
N HIS A 381 -9.42 17.46 16.59
CA HIS A 381 -9.15 18.84 16.14
C HIS A 381 -8.02 19.52 16.94
N LYS A 382 -7.70 19.08 18.17
CA LYS A 382 -6.51 19.53 18.91
C LYS A 382 -5.20 19.04 18.30
N ALA A 383 -5.21 17.91 17.58
CA ALA A 383 -4.05 17.45 16.81
C ALA A 383 -3.68 18.41 15.65
N GLY A 384 -4.64 19.14 15.09
CA GLY A 384 -4.43 20.03 13.94
C GLY A 384 -4.14 21.51 14.26
N LYS A 385 -4.17 21.95 15.53
CA LYS A 385 -4.04 23.38 15.90
C LYS A 385 -2.80 23.77 16.70
N ASN A 386 -1.92 22.84 17.06
CA ASN A 386 -0.66 23.18 17.73
C ASN A 386 0.46 23.67 16.78
N GLY A 387 0.19 23.75 15.47
CA GLY A 387 1.17 24.16 14.44
C GLY A 387 1.18 25.64 14.04
N LYS A 388 0.57 26.58 14.79
CA LYS A 388 0.66 28.02 14.46
C LYS A 388 0.97 28.91 15.68
N GLY A 389 2.26 29.18 15.85
CA GLY A 389 2.80 30.48 16.26
C GLY A 389 2.54 30.96 17.70
N ARG A 390 3.36 30.52 18.66
CA ARG A 390 3.62 31.34 19.86
C ARG A 390 4.66 32.41 19.52
N LYS A 391 4.19 33.62 19.19
CA LYS A 391 5.02 34.83 19.29
C LYS A 391 5.37 35.04 20.76
N HIS A 392 6.67 35.14 21.06
CA HIS A 392 7.16 35.56 22.37
C HIS A 392 6.64 36.97 22.71
N PRO A 393 6.10 37.20 23.92
CA PRO A 393 5.96 38.55 24.44
C PRO A 393 7.36 39.05 24.87
N ARG A 394 7.80 40.16 24.26
CA ARG A 394 8.87 40.98 24.82
C ARG A 394 8.38 41.53 26.14
N GLN A 395 9.15 41.34 27.21
CA GLN A 395 9.06 42.16 28.42
C GLN A 395 10.36 42.95 28.58
N TRP A 396 10.19 44.09 29.21
CA TRP A 396 11.01 45.30 29.25
C TRP A 396 12.34 45.14 29.96
#